data_AF-A0A140CQ70-F1
#
_entry.id   AF-A0A140CQ70-F1
#
_cell.length_a   1.000
_cell.length_b   1.000
_cell.length_c   1.000
_cell.angle_alpha   90.00
_cell.angle_beta   90.00
_cell.angle_gamma   90.00
#
_symmetry.space_group_name_H-M   'P 1'
#
loop_
_entity.id
_entity.type
_entity.pdbx_description
1 polymer ?
#
loop_
_entity_poly.entity_id
_entity_poly.type
_entity_poly.pdbx_seq_one_letter_code
_entity_poly.pdbx_strand_id
1 'polypeptide(L)'
;VATAYVSDITPAHERAKRFGLLGAVFGIGFIAGPVIGGVLGEWNLHAPFFAAAFMNGINLIMTAVLLKESKHSNKMTEKVQEQSILKKLSYLITQPNMAPLLGIFLIITLVSQVPATLWVIYGQDRYGWSIFIAGVSLASYGICHSIAQAFAIAPMVKRFGEKNTLLCGIACDAIGLLLLSIAVEEWVPFALLPLFALGGVAVPAL
;
A
#
# COMPACT_ATOMS: atom_id res chain seq x y z
N VAL A 1 3.86 -1.86 14.73
CA VAL A 1 4.83 -1.62 15.82
C VAL A 1 5.37 -0.20 15.80
N ALA A 2 5.98 0.27 14.70
CA ALA A 2 6.49 1.64 14.59
C ALA A 2 5.41 2.73 14.86
N THR A 3 4.20 2.55 14.32
CA THR A 3 3.07 3.47 14.53
C THR A 3 2.61 3.54 15.99
N ALA A 4 2.60 2.42 16.69
CA ALA A 4 2.26 2.35 18.12
C ALA A 4 3.30 3.08 18.98
N TYR A 5 4.59 2.79 18.74
CA TYR A 5 5.69 3.46 19.44
C TYR A 5 5.66 4.97 19.23
N VAL A 6 5.48 5.44 17.99
CA VAL A 6 5.35 6.88 17.69
C VAL A 6 4.13 7.48 18.38
N SER A 7 3.02 6.75 18.51
CA SER A 7 1.84 7.21 19.24
C SER A 7 2.10 7.40 20.75
N ASP A 8 2.92 6.53 21.33
CA ASP A 8 3.24 6.51 22.76
C ASP A 8 4.17 7.66 23.15
N ILE A 9 5.18 7.96 22.32
CA ILE A 9 6.18 8.99 22.60
C ILE A 9 5.78 10.40 22.15
N THR A 10 4.74 10.51 21.32
CA THR A 10 4.32 11.78 20.71
C THR A 10 3.18 12.45 21.50
N PRO A 11 3.36 13.69 21.97
CA PRO A 11 2.29 14.49 22.57
C PRO A 11 1.08 14.64 21.65
N ALA A 12 -0.13 14.66 22.20
CA ALA A 12 -1.39 14.61 21.42
C ALA A 12 -1.47 15.67 20.30
N HIS A 13 -1.00 16.89 20.55
CA HIS A 13 -1.00 17.99 19.58
C HIS A 13 -0.01 17.83 18.42
N GLU A 14 1.02 16.99 18.57
CA GLU A 14 2.00 16.69 17.50
C GLU A 14 1.67 15.43 16.70
N ARG A 15 0.73 14.59 17.18
CA ARG A 15 0.47 13.27 16.59
C ARG A 15 0.16 13.32 15.11
N ALA A 16 -0.73 14.23 14.69
CA ALA A 16 -1.09 14.38 13.28
C ALA A 16 0.15 14.67 12.41
N LYS A 17 1.06 15.54 12.87
CA LYS A 17 2.31 15.87 12.17
C LYS A 17 3.26 14.66 12.10
N ARG A 18 3.42 13.91 13.19
CA ARG A 18 4.31 12.73 13.23
C ARG A 18 3.76 11.57 12.40
N PHE A 19 2.45 11.33 12.43
CA PHE A 19 1.81 10.34 11.57
C PHE A 19 1.89 10.75 10.10
N GLY A 20 1.74 12.04 9.78
CA GLY A 20 1.97 12.56 8.44
C GLY A 20 3.39 12.31 7.95
N LEU A 21 4.40 12.53 8.80
CA LEU A 21 5.80 12.24 8.48
C LEU A 21 6.05 10.73 8.27
N LEU A 22 5.47 9.87 9.10
CA LEU A 22 5.54 8.41 8.90
C LEU A 22 4.96 8.01 7.54
N GLY A 23 3.79 8.55 7.18
CA GLY A 23 3.18 8.33 5.87
C GLY A 23 4.07 8.80 4.72
N ALA A 24 4.71 9.97 4.86
CA ALA A 24 5.63 10.50 3.85
C ALA A 24 6.85 9.59 3.66
N VAL A 25 7.47 9.10 4.73
CA VAL A 25 8.61 8.17 4.65
C VAL A 25 8.19 6.84 4.01
N PHE A 26 7.01 6.33 4.33
CA PHE A 26 6.46 5.13 3.68
C PHE A 26 6.27 5.34 2.18
N GLY A 27 5.68 6.47 1.77
CA GLY A 27 5.51 6.82 0.35
C GLY A 27 6.84 6.94 -0.39
N ILE A 28 7.84 7.60 0.21
CA ILE A 28 9.19 7.68 -0.36
C ILE A 28 9.79 6.28 -0.52
N GLY A 29 9.67 5.41 0.49
CA GLY A 29 10.14 4.03 0.42
C GLY A 29 9.44 3.22 -0.68
N PHE A 30 8.13 3.40 -0.84
CA PHE A 30 7.35 2.74 -1.88
C PHE A 30 7.74 3.18 -3.30
N ILE A 31 8.15 4.43 -3.48
CA ILE A 31 8.62 4.96 -4.77
C ILE A 31 10.08 4.57 -5.03
N ALA A 32 10.95 4.76 -4.04
CA ALA A 32 12.39 4.51 -4.18
C ALA A 32 12.71 3.01 -4.26
N GLY A 33 11.95 2.17 -3.55
CA GLY A 33 12.17 0.72 -3.49
C GLY A 33 12.20 0.05 -4.86
N PRO A 34 11.15 0.19 -5.69
CA PRO A 34 11.13 -0.38 -7.03
C PRO A 34 12.23 0.15 -7.96
N VAL A 35 12.63 1.42 -7.85
CA VAL A 35 13.73 1.96 -8.66
C VAL A 35 15.06 1.32 -8.27
N ILE A 36 15.37 1.28 -6.97
CA ILE A 36 16.60 0.68 -6.45
C ILE A 36 16.61 -0.83 -6.77
N GLY A 37 15.49 -1.50 -6.56
CA GLY A 37 15.32 -2.92 -6.90
C GLY A 37 15.44 -3.19 -8.40
N GLY A 38 14.93 -2.28 -9.24
CA GLY A 38 15.03 -2.35 -10.70
C GLY A 38 16.49 -2.26 -11.17
N VAL A 39 17.22 -1.24 -10.70
CA VAL A 39 18.65 -1.04 -11.03
C VAL A 39 19.50 -2.22 -10.56
N LEU A 40 19.32 -2.66 -9.32
CA LEU A 40 20.09 -3.78 -8.78
C LEU A 40 19.72 -5.11 -9.45
N GLY A 41 18.44 -5.31 -9.73
CA GLY A 41 17.92 -6.51 -10.38
C GLY A 41 18.39 -6.67 -11.82
N GLU A 42 18.63 -5.56 -12.52
CA GLU A 42 19.21 -5.56 -13.87
C GLU A 42 20.68 -6.01 -13.87
N TRP A 43 21.44 -5.71 -12.80
CA TRP A 43 22.80 -6.22 -12.65
C TRP A 43 22.82 -7.69 -12.22
N ASN A 44 22.03 -8.05 -11.21
CA ASN A 44 21.89 -9.42 -10.76
C ASN A 44 20.55 -9.61 -10.03
N LEU A 45 19.82 -10.69 -10.36
CA LEU A 45 18.51 -10.97 -9.77
C LEU A 45 18.55 -11.10 -8.23
N HIS A 46 19.70 -11.46 -7.64
CA HIS A 46 19.87 -11.60 -6.19
C HIS A 46 20.29 -10.29 -5.49
N ALA A 47 20.82 -9.29 -6.22
CA ALA A 47 21.36 -8.06 -5.63
C ALA A 47 20.31 -7.24 -4.83
N PRO A 48 19.04 -7.10 -5.27
CA PRO A 48 18.01 -6.43 -4.48
C PRO A 48 17.82 -7.05 -3.08
N PHE A 49 17.93 -8.39 -2.97
CA PHE A 49 17.77 -9.09 -1.69
C PHE A 49 18.94 -8.82 -0.74
N PHE A 50 20.17 -8.79 -1.24
CA PHE A 50 21.33 -8.41 -0.43
C PHE A 50 21.26 -6.96 0.05
N ALA A 51 20.83 -6.04 -0.82
CA ALA A 51 20.61 -4.64 -0.44
C ALA A 51 19.51 -4.52 0.63
N ALA A 52 18.39 -5.22 0.47
CA ALA A 52 17.32 -5.25 1.45
C ALA A 52 17.78 -5.82 2.79
N ALA A 53 18.58 -6.89 2.79
CA ALA A 53 19.17 -7.47 4.00
C ALA A 53 20.10 -6.47 4.71
N PHE A 54 20.95 -5.77 3.95
CA PHE A 54 21.85 -4.75 4.49
C PHE A 54 21.08 -3.57 5.11
N MET A 55 20.06 -3.03 4.42
CA MET A 55 19.22 -1.96 4.94
C MET A 55 18.45 -2.37 6.20
N ASN A 56 17.95 -3.60 6.25
CA ASN A 56 17.29 -4.14 7.46
C ASN A 56 18.29 -4.33 8.61
N GLY A 57 19.53 -4.75 8.31
CA GLY A 57 20.60 -4.84 9.31
C GLY A 57 20.92 -3.47 9.93
N ILE A 58 21.04 -2.42 9.11
CA ILE A 58 21.19 -1.05 9.60
C ILE A 58 20.00 -0.63 10.45
N ASN A 59 18.77 -0.88 9.98
CA ASN A 59 17.55 -0.54 10.72
C ASN A 59 17.50 -1.24 12.09
N LEU A 60 17.91 -2.51 12.16
CA LEU A 60 17.99 -3.27 13.40
C LEU A 60 19.01 -2.66 14.36
N ILE A 61 20.22 -2.33 13.89
CA ILE A 61 21.26 -1.70 14.72
C ILE A 61 20.79 -0.33 15.22
N MET A 62 20.23 0.50 14.35
CA MET A 62 19.69 1.81 14.73
C MET A 62 18.58 1.67 15.77
N THR A 63 17.67 0.72 15.58
CA THR A 63 16.59 0.47 16.54
C THR A 63 17.14 -0.01 17.88
N ALA A 64 18.13 -0.91 17.88
CA ALA A 64 18.73 -1.43 19.11
C ALA A 64 19.52 -0.36 19.90
N VAL A 65 20.16 0.59 19.22
CA VAL A 65 21.02 1.60 19.86
C VAL A 65 20.25 2.89 20.20
N LEU A 66 19.37 3.35 19.31
CA LEU A 66 18.75 4.68 19.40
C LEU A 66 17.35 4.65 20.01
N LEU A 67 16.63 3.54 19.89
CA LEU A 67 15.25 3.47 20.34
C LEU A 67 15.20 3.30 21.86
N LYS A 68 14.79 4.37 22.57
CA LYS A 68 14.54 4.30 24.01
C LYS A 68 13.24 3.55 24.27
N GLU A 69 13.22 2.64 25.24
CA GLU A 69 11.99 1.94 25.61
C GLU A 69 10.84 2.92 25.90
N SER A 70 9.66 2.62 25.36
CA SER A 70 8.44 3.37 25.67
C SER A 70 8.12 3.18 27.15
N LYS A 71 8.06 4.28 27.92
CA LYS A 71 7.83 4.28 29.38
C LYS A 71 6.45 3.81 29.83
N HIS A 72 5.62 3.27 28.93
CA HIS A 72 4.30 2.71 29.25
C HIS A 72 4.32 1.18 29.36
N SER A 73 5.34 0.62 29.99
CA SER A 73 5.27 -0.71 30.60
C SER A 73 4.92 -0.55 32.08
N ASN A 74 3.74 -0.03 32.38
CA ASN A 74 3.21 -0.09 33.74
C ASN A 74 1.95 -0.95 33.75
N LYS A 75 2.15 -2.23 34.07
CA LYS A 75 1.16 -3.18 34.60
C LYS A 75 -0.19 -3.20 33.89
N MET A 76 -0.24 -3.81 32.70
CA MET A 76 -1.45 -4.55 32.30
C MET A 76 -1.20 -6.04 32.51
N THR A 77 -1.25 -6.44 33.77
CA THR A 77 -1.67 -7.80 34.14
C THR A 77 -3.19 -7.88 34.01
N GLU A 78 -3.76 -7.43 32.88
CA GLU A 78 -5.12 -7.80 32.57
C GLU A 78 -5.05 -9.17 31.92
N LYS A 79 -5.69 -10.14 32.58
CA LYS A 79 -6.07 -11.40 31.94
C LYS A 79 -6.93 -11.04 30.72
N VAL A 80 -6.28 -10.85 29.57
CA VAL A 80 -6.97 -10.82 28.29
C VAL A 80 -7.61 -12.18 28.20
N GLN A 81 -8.91 -12.24 28.48
CA GLN A 81 -9.67 -13.46 28.33
C GLN A 81 -9.53 -13.85 26.86
N GLU A 82 -8.74 -14.90 26.61
CA GLU A 82 -8.49 -15.48 25.29
C GLU A 82 -9.81 -16.06 24.77
N GLN A 83 -10.72 -15.17 24.37
CA GLN A 83 -11.73 -15.54 23.43
C GLN A 83 -11.00 -15.89 22.13
N SER A 84 -11.02 -17.17 21.79
CA SER A 84 -10.50 -17.70 20.53
C SER A 84 -10.83 -16.74 19.39
N ILE A 85 -9.80 -16.30 18.66
CA ILE A 85 -9.91 -15.41 17.51
C ILE A 85 -10.99 -15.91 16.53
N LEU A 86 -11.15 -17.23 16.43
CA LEU A 86 -12.17 -17.90 15.62
C LEU A 86 -13.60 -17.59 16.08
N LYS A 87 -13.86 -17.46 17.39
CA LYS A 87 -15.19 -17.11 17.93
C LYS A 87 -15.55 -15.64 17.69
N LYS A 88 -14.56 -14.75 17.73
CA LYS A 88 -14.76 -13.33 17.37
C LYS A 88 -15.04 -13.18 15.88
N LEU A 89 -14.29 -13.91 15.04
CA LEU A 89 -14.49 -13.93 13.60
C LEU A 89 -15.87 -14.51 13.23
N SER A 90 -16.29 -15.63 13.85
CA SER A 90 -17.61 -16.20 13.60
C SER A 90 -18.74 -15.26 14.00
N TYR A 91 -18.59 -14.54 15.12
CA TYR A 91 -19.58 -13.57 15.59
C TYR A 91 -19.72 -12.35 14.65
N LEU A 92 -18.60 -11.87 14.10
CA LEU A 92 -18.58 -10.78 13.12
C LEU A 92 -19.25 -11.20 11.80
N ILE A 93 -19.03 -12.44 11.35
CA ILE A 93 -19.63 -12.99 10.13
C ILE A 93 -21.13 -13.24 10.29
N THR A 94 -21.62 -13.54 11.50
CA THR A 94 -23.07 -13.74 11.75
C THR A 94 -23.88 -12.44 11.83
N GLN A 95 -23.25 -11.26 11.75
CA GLN A 95 -23.97 -9.99 11.73
C GLN A 95 -24.56 -9.72 10.33
N PRO A 96 -25.87 -9.44 10.21
CA PRO A 96 -26.60 -9.44 8.94
C PRO A 96 -26.09 -8.42 7.89
N ASN A 97 -25.41 -7.35 8.32
CA ASN A 97 -24.86 -6.34 7.43
C ASN A 97 -23.33 -6.43 7.24
N MET A 98 -22.64 -7.27 8.02
CA MET A 98 -21.17 -7.30 8.04
C MET A 98 -20.61 -8.33 7.05
N ALA A 99 -21.28 -9.48 6.88
CA ALA A 99 -20.83 -10.50 5.94
C ALA A 99 -20.73 -10.02 4.47
N PRO A 100 -21.69 -9.24 3.92
CA PRO A 100 -21.56 -8.71 2.56
C PRO A 100 -20.42 -7.70 2.43
N LEU A 101 -20.22 -6.84 3.43
CA LEU A 101 -19.12 -5.86 3.43
C LEU A 101 -17.75 -6.53 3.49
N LEU A 102 -17.60 -7.55 4.34
CA LEU A 102 -16.38 -8.36 4.40
C LEU A 102 -16.12 -9.09 3.08
N GLY A 103 -17.16 -9.61 2.43
CA GLY A 103 -17.07 -10.23 1.11
C GLY A 103 -16.60 -9.25 0.04
N ILE A 104 -17.18 -8.04 0.00
CA ILE A 104 -16.77 -6.97 -0.92
C ILE A 104 -15.31 -6.57 -0.67
N PHE A 105 -14.93 -6.34 0.59
CA PHE A 105 -13.56 -6.01 0.97
C PHE A 105 -12.56 -7.09 0.57
N LEU A 106 -12.90 -8.36 0.78
CA LEU A 106 -12.08 -9.51 0.38
C LEU A 106 -11.88 -9.53 -1.15
N ILE A 107 -12.95 -9.36 -1.93
CA ILE A 107 -12.88 -9.35 -3.39
C ILE A 107 -12.02 -8.19 -3.87
N ILE A 108 -12.25 -6.97 -3.37
CA ILE A 108 -11.47 -5.79 -3.75
C ILE A 108 -9.98 -6.00 -3.44
N THR A 109 -9.67 -6.53 -2.25
CA THR A 109 -8.27 -6.79 -1.84
C THR A 109 -7.62 -7.85 -2.73
N LEU A 110 -8.32 -8.95 -3.04
CA LEU A 110 -7.80 -10.00 -3.91
C LEU A 110 -7.52 -9.48 -5.32
N VAL A 111 -8.46 -8.75 -5.91
CA VAL A 111 -8.29 -8.17 -7.25
C VAL A 111 -7.11 -7.19 -7.26
N SER A 112 -6.96 -6.38 -6.22
CA SER A 112 -5.87 -5.41 -6.10
C SER A 112 -4.48 -6.04 -5.98
N GLN A 113 -4.38 -7.31 -5.55
CA GLN A 113 -3.09 -8.03 -5.45
C GLN A 113 -2.62 -8.62 -6.79
N VAL A 114 -3.53 -8.81 -7.75
CA VAL A 114 -3.19 -9.40 -9.05
C VAL A 114 -2.17 -8.54 -9.82
N PRO A 115 -2.39 -7.21 -10.00
CA PRO A 115 -1.39 -6.35 -10.63
C PRO A 115 -0.09 -6.33 -9.84
N ALA A 116 -0.13 -6.26 -8.50
CA ALA A 116 1.08 -6.20 -7.68
C ALA A 116 2.03 -7.39 -7.92
N THR A 117 1.48 -8.57 -8.24
CA THR A 117 2.26 -9.79 -8.48
C THR A 117 2.64 -9.98 -9.94
N LEU A 118 1.71 -9.67 -10.87
CA LEU A 118 1.89 -10.00 -12.29
C LEU A 118 2.42 -8.84 -13.15
N TRP A 119 2.41 -7.59 -12.67
CA TRP A 119 2.74 -6.43 -13.48
C TRP A 119 4.12 -6.51 -14.14
N VAL A 120 5.15 -6.90 -13.38
CA VAL A 120 6.52 -7.02 -13.89
C VAL A 120 6.62 -8.13 -14.93
N ILE A 121 6.01 -9.30 -14.65
CA ILE A 121 6.03 -10.47 -15.54
C ILE A 121 5.27 -10.15 -16.84
N TYR A 122 4.11 -9.52 -16.73
CA TYR A 122 3.31 -9.09 -17.87
C TYR A 122 4.07 -8.09 -18.73
N GLY A 123 4.70 -7.08 -18.13
CA GLY A 123 5.51 -6.10 -18.85
C GLY A 123 6.70 -6.73 -19.60
N GLN A 124 7.35 -7.71 -18.97
CA GLN A 124 8.44 -8.48 -19.58
C GLN A 124 7.97 -9.33 -20.76
N ASP A 125 6.91 -10.12 -20.58
CA ASP A 125 6.44 -11.07 -21.59
C ASP A 125 5.73 -10.36 -22.77
N ARG A 126 4.92 -9.34 -22.49
CA ARG A 126 4.11 -8.65 -23.50
C ARG A 126 4.89 -7.57 -24.26
N TYR A 127 5.71 -6.80 -23.55
CA TYR A 127 6.38 -5.60 -24.09
C TYR A 127 7.91 -5.70 -24.09
N GLY A 128 8.48 -6.79 -23.56
CA GLY A 128 9.94 -6.94 -23.48
C GLY A 128 10.61 -5.98 -22.49
N TRP A 129 9.88 -5.48 -21.50
CA TRP A 129 10.43 -4.53 -20.53
C TRP A 129 11.65 -5.11 -19.79
N SER A 130 12.69 -4.29 -19.65
CA SER A 130 13.77 -4.62 -18.72
C SER A 130 13.30 -4.51 -17.28
N ILE A 131 14.02 -5.15 -16.36
CA ILE A 131 13.75 -5.09 -14.92
C ILE A 131 13.76 -3.63 -14.42
N PHE A 132 14.62 -2.80 -15.01
CA PHE A 132 14.68 -1.37 -14.72
C PHE A 132 13.40 -0.63 -15.15
N ILE A 133 12.93 -0.82 -16.38
CA ILE A 133 11.70 -0.18 -16.88
C ILE A 133 10.50 -0.59 -16.01
N ALA A 134 10.42 -1.87 -15.62
CA ALA A 134 9.38 -2.34 -14.71
C ALA A 134 9.47 -1.63 -13.34
N GLY A 135 10.67 -1.47 -12.78
CA GLY A 135 10.90 -0.71 -11.54
C GLY A 135 10.48 0.77 -11.65
N VAL A 136 10.82 1.43 -12.77
CA VAL A 136 10.40 2.81 -13.08
C VAL A 136 8.88 2.92 -13.21
N SER A 137 8.22 1.93 -13.80
CA SER A 137 6.75 1.92 -13.92
C SER A 137 6.06 1.86 -12.55
N LEU A 138 6.55 1.03 -11.62
CA LEU A 138 6.02 0.91 -10.27
C LEU A 138 6.28 2.17 -9.43
N ALA A 139 7.45 2.78 -9.59
CA ALA A 139 7.77 4.06 -8.96
C ALA A 139 6.86 5.19 -9.46
N SER A 140 6.64 5.23 -10.78
CA SER A 140 5.73 6.19 -11.42
C SER A 140 4.30 6.00 -10.94
N TYR A 141 3.84 4.75 -10.83
CA TYR A 141 2.55 4.42 -10.20
C TYR A 141 2.47 4.94 -8.77
N GLY A 142 3.50 4.68 -7.95
CA GLY A 142 3.57 5.15 -6.57
C GLY A 142 3.49 6.67 -6.43
N ILE A 143 4.12 7.42 -7.34
CA ILE A 143 4.03 8.88 -7.41
C ILE A 143 2.60 9.30 -7.76
N CYS A 144 2.04 8.79 -8.86
CA CYS A 144 0.66 9.10 -9.28
C CYS A 144 -0.34 8.77 -8.17
N HIS A 145 -0.19 7.63 -7.53
CA HIS A 145 -1.04 7.16 -6.45
C HIS A 145 -0.91 8.05 -5.21
N SER A 146 0.31 8.42 -4.81
CA SER A 146 0.54 9.34 -3.68
C SER A 146 -0.09 10.72 -3.93
N ILE A 147 0.02 11.24 -5.16
CA ILE A 147 -0.62 12.51 -5.56
C ILE A 147 -2.15 12.36 -5.52
N ALA A 148 -2.70 11.28 -6.06
CA ALA A 148 -4.14 11.03 -6.03
C ALA A 148 -4.65 10.92 -4.58
N GLN A 149 -3.93 10.18 -3.72
CA GLN A 149 -4.24 10.04 -2.30
C GLN A 149 -4.23 11.39 -1.57
N ALA A 150 -3.21 12.22 -1.81
CA ALA A 150 -3.06 13.49 -1.13
C ALA A 150 -4.07 14.56 -1.59
N PHE A 151 -4.42 14.60 -2.87
CA PHE A 151 -5.15 15.73 -3.45
C PHE A 151 -6.52 15.38 -4.04
N ALA A 152 -6.74 14.14 -4.52
CA ALA A 152 -7.98 13.79 -5.21
C ALA A 152 -9.06 13.22 -4.27
N ILE A 153 -8.66 12.44 -3.25
CA ILE A 153 -9.62 11.71 -2.41
C ILE A 153 -10.54 12.63 -1.61
N ALA A 154 -9.99 13.55 -0.82
CA ALA A 154 -10.80 14.40 0.05
C ALA A 154 -11.82 15.26 -0.74
N PRO A 155 -11.45 15.89 -1.88
CA PRO A 155 -12.42 16.56 -2.75
C PRO A 155 -13.47 15.61 -3.35
N MET A 156 -13.07 14.41 -3.78
CA MET A 156 -14.00 13.43 -4.37
C MET A 156 -15.03 12.96 -3.35
N VAL A 157 -14.60 12.59 -2.14
CA VAL A 157 -15.50 12.20 -1.05
C VAL A 157 -16.43 13.34 -0.68
N LYS A 158 -15.93 14.58 -0.58
CA LYS A 158 -16.76 15.76 -0.27
C LYS A 158 -17.80 16.05 -1.36
N ARG A 159 -17.49 15.78 -2.64
CA ARG A 159 -18.36 16.10 -3.77
C ARG A 159 -19.34 14.99 -4.13
N PHE A 160 -18.91 13.73 -4.08
CA PHE A 160 -19.68 12.57 -4.54
C PHE A 160 -20.16 11.67 -3.40
N GLY A 161 -19.61 11.82 -2.20
CA GLY A 161 -19.82 10.90 -1.07
C GLY A 161 -18.93 9.66 -1.14
N GLU A 162 -18.82 8.95 -0.03
CA GLU A 162 -17.94 7.76 0.12
C GLU A 162 -18.30 6.66 -0.89
N LYS A 163 -19.59 6.27 -0.95
CA LYS A 163 -20.06 5.21 -1.86
C LYS A 163 -19.77 5.50 -3.33
N ASN A 164 -20.04 6.72 -3.81
CA ASN A 164 -19.81 7.04 -5.22
C ASN A 164 -18.33 7.20 -5.52
N THR A 165 -17.54 7.70 -4.57
CA THR A 165 -16.07 7.77 -4.71
C THR A 165 -15.48 6.36 -4.84
N LEU A 166 -15.95 5.41 -4.04
CA LEU A 166 -15.61 3.99 -4.14
C LEU A 166 -15.97 3.43 -5.53
N LEU A 167 -17.20 3.66 -6.00
CA LEU A 167 -17.65 3.19 -7.31
C LEU A 167 -16.85 3.81 -8.46
N CYS A 168 -16.50 5.09 -8.37
CA CYS A 168 -15.63 5.76 -9.34
C CYS A 168 -14.23 5.12 -9.38
N GLY A 169 -13.64 4.81 -8.23
CA GLY A 169 -12.35 4.11 -8.16
C GLY A 169 -12.41 2.74 -8.85
N ILE A 170 -13.40 1.92 -8.51
CA ILE A 170 -13.60 0.60 -9.13
C ILE A 170 -13.80 0.73 -10.65
N ALA A 171 -14.57 1.73 -11.10
CA ALA A 171 -14.77 1.97 -12.53
C ALA A 171 -13.48 2.40 -13.23
N CYS A 172 -12.67 3.28 -12.62
CA CYS A 172 -11.36 3.66 -13.15
C CYS A 172 -10.43 2.46 -13.31
N ASP A 173 -10.34 1.58 -12.30
CA ASP A 173 -9.53 0.36 -12.38
C ASP A 173 -10.04 -0.61 -13.45
N ALA A 174 -11.35 -0.83 -13.53
CA ALA A 174 -11.94 -1.69 -14.55
C ALA A 174 -11.65 -1.18 -15.96
N ILE A 175 -11.81 0.14 -16.19
CA ILE A 175 -11.48 0.76 -17.48
C ILE A 175 -9.99 0.67 -17.76
N GLY A 176 -9.13 0.89 -16.75
CA GLY A 176 -7.68 0.76 -16.89
C GLY A 176 -7.25 -0.64 -17.32
N LEU A 177 -7.81 -1.68 -16.69
CA LEU A 177 -7.51 -3.07 -17.04
C LEU A 177 -8.04 -3.44 -18.44
N LEU A 178 -9.22 -2.94 -18.83
CA LEU A 178 -9.75 -3.13 -20.18
C LEU A 178 -8.88 -2.46 -21.25
N LEU A 179 -8.45 -1.22 -21.00
CA LEU A 179 -7.55 -0.50 -21.91
C LEU A 179 -6.18 -1.19 -22.00
N LEU A 180 -5.68 -1.72 -20.87
CA LEU A 180 -4.45 -2.49 -20.84
C LEU A 180 -4.56 -3.79 -21.67
N SER A 181 -5.73 -4.45 -21.67
CA SER A 181 -5.93 -5.70 -22.40
C SER A 181 -5.76 -5.57 -23.92
N ILE A 182 -6.08 -4.39 -24.47
CA ILE A 182 -5.92 -4.06 -25.89
C ILE A 182 -4.66 -3.25 -26.18
N ALA A 183 -3.87 -2.92 -25.16
CA ALA A 183 -2.66 -2.12 -25.30
C ALA A 183 -1.57 -2.90 -26.06
N VAL A 184 -1.17 -2.38 -27.21
CA VAL A 184 -0.13 -2.97 -28.08
C VAL A 184 1.23 -2.33 -27.82
N GLU A 185 1.25 -1.02 -27.59
CA GLU A 185 2.48 -0.24 -27.44
C GLU A 185 2.97 -0.19 -25.98
N GLU A 186 4.30 -0.21 -25.81
CA GLU A 186 4.98 -0.27 -24.51
C GLU A 186 4.78 0.96 -23.61
N TRP A 187 4.42 2.11 -24.19
CA TRP A 187 4.21 3.35 -23.45
C TRP A 187 2.77 3.47 -22.90
N VAL A 188 1.83 2.69 -23.44
CA VAL A 188 0.40 2.78 -23.06
C VAL A 188 0.18 2.45 -21.57
N PRO A 189 0.82 1.44 -20.98
CA PRO A 189 0.72 1.20 -19.53
C PRO A 189 1.12 2.42 -18.68
N PHE A 190 2.12 3.20 -19.10
CA PHE A 190 2.55 4.42 -18.41
C PHE A 190 1.48 5.51 -18.49
N ALA A 191 0.82 5.65 -19.64
CA ALA A 191 -0.28 6.60 -19.83
C ALA A 191 -1.53 6.23 -18.99
N LEU A 192 -1.70 4.96 -18.66
CA LEU A 192 -2.81 4.47 -17.82
C LEU A 192 -2.54 4.60 -16.31
N LEU A 193 -1.32 4.89 -15.88
CA LEU A 193 -0.97 5.01 -14.45
C LEU A 193 -1.82 6.01 -13.66
N PRO A 194 -2.17 7.21 -14.17
CA PRO A 194 -3.07 8.12 -13.47
C PRO A 194 -4.47 7.52 -13.25
N LEU A 195 -4.94 6.70 -14.19
CA LEU A 195 -6.24 6.05 -14.09
C LEU A 195 -6.23 4.96 -13.00
N PHE A 196 -5.19 4.13 -12.96
CA PHE A 196 -4.98 3.13 -11.90
C PHE A 196 -4.73 3.80 -10.53
N ALA A 197 -4.05 4.94 -10.49
CA ALA A 197 -3.83 5.70 -9.26
C ALA A 197 -5.13 6.21 -8.63
N LEU A 198 -6.12 6.55 -9.46
CA LEU A 198 -7.48 6.90 -9.04
C LEU A 198 -8.31 5.68 -8.63
N GLY A 199 -8.02 4.50 -9.18
CA GLY A 199 -8.68 3.27 -8.76
C GLY A 199 -8.34 2.83 -7.34
N GLY A 200 -7.08 3.03 -6.94
CA GLY A 200 -6.60 2.81 -5.56
C GLY A 200 -7.24 3.71 -4.48
N VAL A 201 -8.14 4.63 -4.84
CA VAL A 201 -8.91 5.49 -3.91
C VAL A 201 -10.02 4.70 -3.19
N ALA A 202 -10.37 3.52 -3.67
CA ALA A 202 -11.42 2.67 -3.12
C ALA A 202 -11.20 2.23 -1.65
N VAL A 203 -9.94 1.99 -1.26
CA VAL A 203 -9.61 1.37 0.04
C VAL A 203 -9.88 2.28 1.25
N PRO A 204 -9.51 3.57 1.27
CA PRO A 204 -9.80 4.46 2.41
C PRO A 204 -11.26 4.91 2.53
N ALA A 205 -12.12 4.62 1.54
CA ALA A 205 -13.55 4.96 1.56
C ALA A 205 -14.45 3.86 2.16
N LEU A 206 -13.86 2.73 2.58
CA LEU A 206 -14.49 1.62 3.32
C LEU A 206 -14.14 1.70 4.80
#